data_AF-K9T183-F1
#
_entry.id   AF-K9T183-F1
#
_cell.length_a   1.000
_cell.length_b   1.000
_cell.length_c   1.000
_cell.angle_alpha   90.00
_cell.angle_beta   90.00
_cell.angle_gamma   90.00
#
_symmetry.space_group_name_H-M   'P 1'
#
loop_
_entity.id
_entity.type
_entity.pdbx_description
1 polymer ?
#
loop_
_entity_poly.entity_id
_entity_poly.type
_entity_poly.pdbx_seq_one_letter_code
_entity_poly.pdbx_strand_id
1 'polypeptide(L)' 'MTKTLQVRCPNCGSPAKRFYFLNNQITETSCPVCDYLMVNCSVTGKVLESYAPGIAVMDASRCTPIPTPPSPLSVATFN' A
#
# COMPACT_ATOMS: atom_id res chain seq x y z
N MET A 1 -14.02 -21.21 -13.10
CA MET A 1 -13.04 -21.72 -12.11
C MET A 1 -12.44 -20.53 -11.37
N THR A 2 -12.30 -20.61 -10.05
CA THR A 2 -11.72 -19.53 -9.23
C THR A 2 -10.41 -20.01 -8.61
N LYS A 3 -9.32 -19.26 -8.78
CA LYS A 3 -8.03 -19.53 -8.13
C LYS A 3 -7.81 -18.52 -7.01
N THR A 4 -7.42 -18.99 -5.82
CA THR A 4 -7.16 -18.13 -4.66
C THR A 4 -5.68 -18.16 -4.30
N LEU A 5 -5.11 -17.00 -4.00
CA LEU A 5 -3.74 -16.83 -3.53
C LEU A 5 -3.71 -16.00 -2.25
N GLN A 6 -2.72 -16.26 -1.40
CA GLN A 6 -2.39 -15.39 -0.28
C GLN A 6 -1.36 -14.36 -0.72
N VAL A 7 -1.62 -13.08 -0.44
CA VAL A 7 -0.75 -11.94 -0.77
C VAL A 7 -0.58 -11.03 0.44
N ARG A 8 0.33 -10.06 0.37
CA ARG A 8 0.40 -8.97 1.34
C ARG A 8 -0.54 -7.85 0.92
N CYS A 9 -1.29 -7.31 1.87
CA CYS A 9 -2.16 -6.17 1.61
C CYS A 9 -1.30 -4.97 1.18
N PRO A 10 -1.62 -4.32 0.05
CA PRO A 10 -0.87 -3.14 -0.40
C PRO A 10 -1.13 -1.91 0.47
N ASN A 11 -2.21 -1.90 1.25
CA ASN A 11 -2.50 -0.83 2.20
C ASN A 11 -1.69 -1.06 3.49
N CYS A 12 -1.97 -2.13 4.25
CA CYS A 12 -1.42 -2.29 5.61
C CYS A 12 -0.33 -3.36 5.78
N GLY A 13 0.04 -4.09 4.72
CA GLY A 13 1.03 -5.18 4.79
C GLY A 13 0.55 -6.48 5.46
N SER A 14 -0.62 -6.51 6.10
CA SER A 14 -1.18 -7.74 6.66
C SER A 14 -1.49 -8.79 5.58
N PRO A 15 -1.62 -10.08 5.94
CA PRO A 15 -2.08 -11.10 5.00
C PRO A 15 -3.46 -10.76 4.41
N ALA A 16 -3.56 -10.86 3.08
CA ALA A 16 -4.76 -10.62 2.30
C ALA A 16 -4.98 -11.77 1.31
N LYS A 17 -6.18 -11.86 0.74
CA LYS A 17 -6.53 -12.87 -0.26
C LYS A 17 -6.66 -12.20 -1.62
N ARG A 18 -6.21 -12.90 -2.67
CA ARG A 18 -6.47 -12.54 -4.05
C ARG A 18 -7.20 -13.67 -4.77
N PHE A 19 -8.37 -13.38 -5.31
CA PHE A 19 -9.18 -14.29 -6.11
C PHE A 19 -9.03 -13.95 -7.59
N TYR A 20 -8.84 -14.97 -8.42
CA TYR A 20 -8.84 -14.88 -9.88
C TYR A 20 -10.07 -15.59 -10.41
N PHE A 21 -11.02 -14.81 -10.93
CA PHE A 21 -12.22 -15.31 -11.59
C PHE A 21 -11.94 -15.42 -13.09
N LEU A 22 -11.37 -16.56 -13.51
CA LEU A 22 -10.87 -16.77 -14.88
C LEU A 22 -11.95 -16.60 -15.95
N ASN A 23 -13.19 -16.96 -15.62
CA ASN A 23 -14.33 -16.87 -16.55
C ASN A 23 -14.74 -15.42 -16.83
N ASN A 24 -14.48 -14.51 -15.88
CA ASN A 24 -14.94 -13.12 -15.94
C ASN A 24 -13.78 -12.15 -16.17
N GLN A 25 -12.54 -12.65 -16.24
CA GLN A 25 -11.33 -11.83 -16.33
C GLN A 25 -11.25 -10.81 -15.19
N ILE A 26 -11.67 -11.21 -13.99
CA ILE A 26 -11.66 -10.36 -12.79
C ILE A 26 -10.62 -10.90 -11.82
N THR A 27 -9.89 -9.98 -11.21
CA THR A 27 -9.09 -10.24 -10.02
C THR A 27 -9.62 -9.39 -8.88
N GLU A 28 -9.83 -10.00 -7.72
CA GLU A 28 -10.26 -9.33 -6.50
C GLU A 28 -9.19 -9.53 -5.44
N THR A 29 -8.72 -8.46 -4.82
CA THR A 29 -7.82 -8.49 -3.67
C THR A 29 -8.55 -7.89 -2.47
N SER A 30 -8.71 -8.66 -1.40
CA SER A 30 -9.40 -8.23 -0.17
C SER A 30 -8.55 -8.48 1.08
N CYS A 31 -8.48 -7.48 1.96
CA CYS A 31 -7.78 -7.55 3.24
C CYS A 31 -8.77 -7.43 4.40
N PRO A 32 -8.81 -8.42 5.32
CA PRO A 32 -9.72 -8.40 6.45
C PRO A 32 -9.25 -7.52 7.62
N VAL A 33 -8.05 -6.93 7.55
CA VAL A 33 -7.45 -6.15 8.66
C VAL A 33 -7.76 -4.67 8.56
N CYS A 34 -7.71 -4.14 7.33
CA CYS A 34 -7.94 -2.72 7.06
C CYS A 34 -8.99 -2.53 6.00
N ASP A 35 -9.89 -3.50 5.81
CA ASP A 35 -10.99 -3.46 4.83
C ASP A 35 -10.57 -3.07 3.39
N TYR A 36 -9.31 -3.24 3.02
CA TYR A 36 -8.84 -2.90 1.67
C TYR A 36 -9.48 -3.85 0.65
N LEU A 37 -10.10 -3.28 -0.39
CA LEU A 37 -10.69 -4.00 -1.51
C LEU A 37 -10.17 -3.41 -2.83
N MET A 38 -9.79 -4.29 -3.75
CA MET A 38 -9.41 -3.92 -5.11
C MET A 38 -9.93 -4.97 -6.08
N VAL A 39 -10.83 -4.57 -6.97
CA VAL A 39 -11.36 -5.37 -8.06
C VAL A 39 -10.88 -4.79 -9.37
N ASN A 40 -10.20 -5.58 -10.19
CA ASN A 40 -9.69 -5.15 -11.48
C ASN A 40 -9.85 -6.20 -12.57
N CYS A 41 -9.81 -5.75 -13.83
CA CYS A 41 -9.74 -6.64 -14.98
C CYS A 41 -8.36 -7.32 -15.02
N SER A 42 -8.31 -8.65 -15.02
CA SER A 42 -7.07 -9.41 -15.05
C SER A 42 -6.28 -9.27 -16.35
N VAL A 43 -6.94 -8.86 -17.44
CA VAL A 43 -6.31 -8.68 -18.77
C VAL A 43 -5.79 -7.25 -18.95
N THR A 44 -6.61 -6.25 -18.63
CA THR A 44 -6.28 -4.83 -18.88
C THR A 44 -5.70 -4.10 -17.67
N GLY A 45 -5.84 -4.66 -16.47
CA GLY A 45 -5.48 -4.01 -15.21
C GLY A 45 -6.42 -2.89 -14.78
N LYS A 46 -7.44 -2.53 -15.60
CA LYS A 46 -8.40 -1.46 -15.27
C LYS A 46 -9.13 -1.78 -13.98
N VAL A 47 -9.22 -0.77 -13.11
CA VAL A 47 -9.95 -0.85 -11.84
C VAL A 47 -11.44 -0.85 -12.13
N LEU A 48 -12.15 -1.82 -11.56
CA LEU A 48 -13.61 -1.91 -11.61
C LEU A 48 -14.20 -1.34 -10.31
N GLU A 49 -13.61 -1.68 -9.18
CA GLU A 49 -14.00 -1.20 -7.86
C GLU A 49 -12.78 -1.15 -6.95
N SER A 50 -12.71 -0.15 -6.07
CA SER A 50 -11.64 -0.06 -5.08
C SER A 50 -12.11 0.66 -3.83
N TYR A 51 -11.71 0.12 -2.68
CA TYR A 51 -11.89 0.76 -1.38
C TYR A 51 -10.57 0.65 -0.59
N ALA A 52 -10.10 1.79 -0.10
CA ALA A 52 -8.88 1.87 0.70
C ALA A 52 -9.14 2.85 1.85
N PRO A 53 -9.45 2.36 3.06
CA PRO A 53 -9.55 3.25 4.20
C PRO A 53 -8.17 3.78 4.53
N GLY A 54 -8.12 5.05 4.91
CA GLY A 54 -6.88 5.70 5.32
C GLY A 54 -6.31 4.95 6.51
N ILE A 55 -5.10 4.41 6.36
CA ILE A 55 -4.35 3.95 7.52
C ILE A 55 -4.01 5.20 8.29
N ALA A 56 -4.49 5.30 9.54
CA ALA A 56 -3.95 6.27 10.48
C ALA A 56 -2.45 5.98 10.52
N VAL A 57 -1.65 6.85 9.89
CA VAL A 57 -0.20 6.77 9.93
C VAL A 57 0.16 6.56 11.39
N MET A 58 0.68 5.37 11.71
CA MET A 58 1.22 5.14 13.03
C MET A 58 2.29 6.21 13.18
N ASP A 59 2.01 7.17 14.05
CA ASP A 59 2.77 8.35 14.38
C ASP A 59 4.16 8.39 13.72
N ALA A 60 4.33 9.34 12.80
CA ALA A 60 5.60 9.61 12.13
C ALA A 60 6.76 9.86 13.13
N SER A 61 6.49 9.99 14.43
CA SER A 61 7.50 9.96 15.51
C SER A 61 8.38 8.70 15.56
N ARG A 62 8.04 7.62 14.83
CA ARG A 62 8.94 6.45 14.65
C ARG A 62 9.77 6.47 13.36
N CYS A 63 9.53 7.43 12.45
CA CYS A 63 10.56 7.78 11.49
C CYS A 63 11.59 8.61 12.23
N THR A 64 12.69 7.98 12.66
CA THR A 64 13.88 8.76 13.01
C THR A 64 14.23 9.60 11.79
N PRO A 65 14.35 10.93 11.92
CA PRO A 65 14.93 11.73 10.87
C PRO A 65 16.27 11.10 10.51
N ILE A 66 16.46 10.76 9.23
CA ILE A 66 17.82 10.50 8.74
C ILE A 66 18.62 11.75 9.12
N PRO A 67 19.75 11.66 9.83
CA PRO A 67 20.55 12.83 10.14
C PRO A 67 20.92 13.48 8.82
N THR A 68 20.35 14.65 8.54
CA THR A 68 20.73 15.43 7.38
C THR A 68 22.17 15.90 7.58
N PRO A 69 23.05 15.81 6.57
CA PRO A 69 24.38 16.38 6.68
C PRO A 69 24.25 17.90 6.97
N PRO A 70 25.14 18.47 7.81
CA PRO A 70 25.07 19.89 8.12
C PRO A 70 25.13 20.71 6.84
N SER A 71 24.16 21.59 6.67
CA SER A 71 24.15 22.57 5.58
C SER A 71 25.36 23.51 5.73
N PRO A 72 26.05 23.88 4.64
CA PRO A 72 27.30 24.65 4.67
C PRO A 72 27.14 26.12 5.12
N LEU A 73 25.96 26.54 5.56
CA LEU A 73 25.63 27.94 5.83
C LEU A 73 25.86 28.40 7.28
N SER A 74 26.32 27.54 8.20
CA SER A 74 26.49 27.90 9.62
C SER A 74 27.92 28.26 10.06
N VAL A 75 28.91 28.30 9.16
CA VAL A 75 30.33 28.55 9.54
C VAL A 75 30.76 30.02 9.36
N ALA A 76 29.84 30.95 9.09
CA ALA A 76 30.19 32.33 8.72
C ALA A 76 29.70 33.38 9.73
N THR A 77 29.93 33.19 11.04
CA THR A 77 29.98 34.33 11.96
C THR A 77 30.99 34.08 13.08
N PHE A 78 32.24 34.44 12.83
CA PHE A 78 33.19 34.83 13.87
C PHE A 78 33.85 36.14 13.42
N ASN A 79 33.39 37.24 14.02
CA ASN A 79 34.15 38.43 14.42
C ASN A 79 33.19 39.46 15.00
#